data_AF-A0A074LMJ6-F1
#
_entry.id   AF-A0A074LMJ6-F1
#
_cell.length_a   1.000
_cell.length_b   1.000
_cell.length_c   1.000
_cell.angle_alpha   90.00
_cell.angle_beta   90.00
_cell.angle_gamma   90.00
#
_symmetry.space_group_name_H-M   'P 1'
#
loop_
_entity.id
_entity.type
_entity.pdbx_description
1 polymer ?
#
loop_
_entity_poly.entity_id
_entity_poly.type
_entity_poly.pdbx_seq_one_letter_code
_entity_poly.pdbx_strand_id
1 'polypeptide(L)' 'MGRLIVWVILVGIFLLSGYGLNLIRIAIIDKIANPEIVIWWKVLIGGVLMVGGLSFLGGFIFYRDRKRNKVRPPAWKTK' A
#
# COMPACT_ATOMS: atom_id res chain seq x y z
N MET A 1 10.63 22.54 -8.09
CA MET A 1 10.65 22.01 -6.71
C MET A 1 9.44 21.13 -6.36
N GLY A 2 8.19 21.53 -6.63
CA GLY A 2 7.00 20.75 -6.23
C GLY A 2 6.90 19.29 -6.71
N ARG A 3 7.48 18.95 -7.89
CA ARG A 3 7.48 17.56 -8.38
C ARG A 3 8.29 16.61 -7.49
N LEU A 4 9.42 17.08 -6.94
CA LEU A 4 10.33 16.25 -6.15
C LEU A 4 9.71 15.90 -4.80
N ILE A 5 9.00 16.86 -4.18
CA ILE A 5 8.22 16.65 -2.96
C ILE A 5 7.16 15.55 -3.14
N VAL A 6 6.43 15.58 -4.27
CA VAL A 6 5.43 14.54 -4.59
C VAL A 6 6.08 13.16 -4.67
N TRP A 7 7.24 13.06 -5.32
CA TRP A 7 7.97 11.79 -5.39
C TRP A 7 8.41 11.29 -4.00
N VAL A 8 8.93 12.17 -3.13
CA VAL A 8 9.31 11.79 -1.77
C VAL A 8 8.10 11.27 -0.97
N ILE A 9 6.94 11.93 -1.07
CA ILE A 9 5.72 11.49 -0.40
C ILE A 9 5.29 10.11 -0.91
N LEU A 10 5.28 9.88 -2.22
CA LEU A 10 4.89 8.59 -2.81
C LEU A 10 5.84 7.46 -2.41
N VAL A 11 7.15 7.74 -2.40
CA VAL A 11 8.15 6.77 -1.93
C VAL A 11 7.97 6.50 -0.44
N GLY A 12 7.71 7.51 0.37
CA GLY A 12 7.41 7.33 1.81
C GLY A 12 6.22 6.41 2.03
N ILE A 13 5.12 6.61 1.28
CA ILE A 13 3.93 5.78 1.38
C ILE A 13 4.18 4.36 0.87
N PHE A 14 4.98 4.22 -0.19
CA PHE A 14 5.41 2.90 -0.68
C PHE A 14 6.22 2.14 0.37
N LEU A 15 7.18 2.80 1.03
CA LEU A 15 7.98 2.22 2.10
C LEU A 15 7.12 1.85 3.32
N LEU A 16 6.16 2.68 3.70
CA LEU A 16 5.19 2.37 4.77
C LEU A 16 4.35 1.14 4.44
N SER A 17 3.89 1.02 3.19
CA SER A 17 3.19 -0.16 2.70
C SER A 17 4.05 -1.42 2.78
N GLY A 18 5.33 -1.32 2.39
CA GLY A 18 6.30 -2.41 2.48
C GLY A 18 6.61 -2.81 3.93
N TYR A 19 6.67 -1.84 4.84
CA TYR A 19 6.81 -2.10 6.27
C TYR A 19 5.60 -2.86 6.83
N GLY A 20 4.38 -2.53 6.39
CA GLY A 20 3.16 -3.28 6.73
C GLY A 20 3.22 -4.74 6.31
N LEU A 21 3.71 -5.02 5.09
CA LEU A 21 3.98 -6.38 4.62
C LEU A 21 5.00 -7.12 5.50
N ASN A 22 6.08 -6.44 5.89
CA ASN A 22 7.10 -7.03 6.74
C ASN A 22 6.56 -7.34 8.15
N LEU A 23 5.70 -6.48 8.70
CA LEU A 23 5.01 -6.75 9.98
C LEU A 23 4.17 -8.04 9.92
N ILE A 24 3.43 -8.26 8.84
CA ILE A 24 2.65 -9.49 8.64
C ILE A 24 3.58 -10.71 8.56
N ARG A 25 4.70 -10.59 7.82
CA ARG A 25 5.71 -11.66 7.72
C ARG A 25 6.27 -12.02 9.09
N ILE A 26 6.67 -11.03 9.88
CA ILE A 26 7.23 -11.24 11.22
C ILE A 26 6.16 -11.86 12.13
N ALA A 27 4.92 -11.40 12.07
CA ALA A 27 3.81 -11.97 12.83
C ALA A 27 3.59 -13.47 12.53
N ILE A 28 3.69 -13.87 11.26
CA ILE A 28 3.57 -15.29 10.86
C ILE A 28 4.76 -16.09 11.41
N ILE A 29 5.99 -15.59 11.27
CA ILE A 29 7.19 -16.27 11.77
C ILE A 29 7.14 -16.42 13.29
N ASP A 30 6.74 -15.38 14.02
CA ASP A 30 6.59 -15.40 15.48
C ASP A 30 5.58 -16.46 15.93
N LYS A 31 4.47 -16.60 15.21
CA LYS A 31 3.43 -17.60 15.53
C LYS A 31 3.89 -19.03 15.29
N ILE A 32 4.70 -19.24 14.25
CA ILE A 32 5.28 -20.55 13.94
C ILE A 32 6.36 -20.91 14.97
N ALA A 33 7.20 -19.95 15.36
CA ALA A 33 8.26 -20.18 16.33
C ALA A 33 7.71 -20.37 17.76
N ASN A 34 6.71 -19.59 18.15
CA ASN A 34 6.11 -19.60 19.48
C ASN A 34 4.58 -19.54 19.38
N PRO A 35 3.90 -20.70 19.50
CA PRO A 35 2.45 -20.79 19.31
C PRO A 35 1.62 -19.93 20.28
N GLU A 36 2.14 -19.56 21.45
CA GLU A 36 1.41 -18.75 22.44
C GLU A 36 1.40 -17.24 22.13
N ILE A 37 2.24 -16.78 21.18
CA ILE A 37 2.31 -15.35 20.85
C ILE A 37 1.00 -14.87 20.22
N VAL A 38 0.50 -13.74 20.73
CA VAL A 38 -0.65 -13.02 20.17
C VAL A 38 -0.17 -12.14 19.01
N ILE A 39 -0.59 -12.49 17.80
CA ILE A 39 -0.12 -11.85 16.55
C ILE A 39 -1.15 -10.96 15.87
N TRP A 40 -2.40 -10.98 16.33
CA TRP A 40 -3.53 -10.38 15.62
C TRP A 40 -3.37 -8.86 15.44
N TRP A 41 -2.81 -8.17 16.43
CA TRP A 41 -2.51 -6.74 16.35
C TRP A 41 -1.45 -6.41 15.29
N LYS A 42 -0.39 -7.22 15.17
CA LYS A 42 0.66 -7.05 14.15
C LYS A 42 0.08 -7.22 12.74
N VAL A 43 -0.79 -8.22 12.58
CA VAL A 43 -1.48 -8.49 11.30
C VAL A 43 -2.46 -7.38 10.95
N LEU A 44 -3.21 -6.86 11.93
CA LEU A 44 -4.16 -5.77 11.69
C LEU A 44 -3.44 -4.48 11.31
N ILE A 45 -2.42 -4.07 12.06
CA ILE A 45 -1.63 -2.87 11.75
C ILE A 45 -0.90 -3.04 10.42
N GLY A 46 -0.25 -4.19 10.20
CA GLY A 46 0.44 -4.49 8.96
C GLY A 46 -0.50 -4.49 7.75
N GLY A 47 -1.70 -5.05 7.91
CA GLY A 47 -2.76 -5.06 6.90
C GLY A 47 -3.26 -3.66 6.56
N VAL A 48 -3.53 -2.82 7.57
CA VAL A 48 -3.96 -1.43 7.37
C VAL A 48 -2.87 -0.62 6.66
N LEU A 49 -1.61 -0.75 7.07
CA LEU A 49 -0.49 -0.05 6.42
C LEU A 49 -0.29 -0.50 4.97
N MET A 50 -0.38 -1.80 4.71
CA MET A 50 -0.26 -2.37 3.37
C MET A 50 -1.41 -1.93 2.46
N VAL A 51 -2.65 -2.22 2.85
CA VAL A 51 -3.84 -1.92 2.03
C VAL A 51 -4.01 -0.41 1.90
N GLY A 52 -3.88 0.34 3.00
CA GLY A 52 -3.96 1.79 2.99
C GLY A 52 -2.90 2.43 2.09
N GLY A 53 -1.65 1.97 2.18
CA GLY A 53 -0.55 2.46 1.34
C GLY A 53 -0.77 2.16 -0.14
N LEU A 54 -1.17 0.93 -0.50
CA LEU A 54 -1.49 0.53 -1.87
C LEU A 54 -2.70 1.28 -2.43
N SER A 55 -3.78 1.41 -1.65
CA SER A 55 -4.99 2.15 -2.05
C SER A 55 -4.66 3.62 -2.29
N PHE A 56 -3.83 4.23 -1.44
CA PHE A 56 -3.38 5.60 -1.65
C PHE A 56 -2.53 5.74 -2.91
N LEU A 57 -1.54 4.85 -3.12
CA LEU A 57 -0.69 4.86 -4.32
C LEU A 57 -1.51 4.72 -5.60
N GLY A 58 -2.41 3.72 -5.65
CA GLY A 58 -3.30 3.51 -6.79
C GLY A 58 -4.25 4.69 -7.02
N GLY A 59 -4.85 5.21 -5.94
CA GLY A 59 -5.73 6.38 -5.99
C GLY A 59 -5.01 7.64 -6.48
N PHE A 60 -3.78 7.86 -6.03
CA PHE A 60 -2.95 8.98 -6.49
C PHE A 60 -2.63 8.87 -7.97
N ILE A 61 -2.20 7.69 -8.45
CA ILE A 61 -1.92 7.45 -9.87
C ILE A 61 -3.17 7.72 -10.71
N PHE A 62 -4.33 7.19 -10.28
CA PHE A 62 -5.60 7.41 -10.96
C PHE A 62 -5.99 8.90 -11.01
N TYR A 63 -5.90 9.61 -9.87
CA TYR A 63 -6.18 11.04 -9.80
C TYR A 63 -5.27 11.85 -10.73
N ARG A 64 -3.97 11.54 -10.74
CA ARG A 64 -2.97 12.18 -11.59
C ARG A 64 -3.26 11.96 -13.07
N ASP A 65 -3.61 10.75 -13.45
CA ASP A 65 -3.85 10.37 -14.85
C ASP A 65 -5.20 10.91 -15.36
N ARG A 66 -6.20 11.00 -14.47
CA ARG A 66 -7.49 11.64 -14.77
C ARG A 66 -7.33 13.10 -15.12
N LYS A 67 -6.53 13.85 -14.35
CA LYS A 67 -6.25 15.27 -14.66
C LYS A 67 -5.54 15.47 -16.00
N ARG A 68 -4.85 14.46 -16.52
CA ARG A 68 -4.11 14.52 -17.79
C ARG A 68 -4.91 13.95 -18.96
N ASN A 69 -6.20 13.62 -18.76
CA ASN A 69 -7.05 12.93 -19.75
C ASN A 69 -6.40 11.66 -20.33
N LYS A 70 -5.59 10.95 -19.53
CA LYS A 70 -4.91 9.70 -19.93
C LYS A 70 -5.60 8.44 -19.41
N VAL A 71 -6.73 8.58 -18.73
CA VAL A 71 -7.50 7.45 -18.23
C VAL A 71 -8.19 6.78 -19.41
N ARG A 72 -7.75 5.57 -19.74
CA ARG A 72 -8.43 4.73 -20.72
C ARG A 72 -9.82 4.36 -20.21
N PRO A 73 -10.81 4.16 -21.10
CA PRO A 73 -12.06 3.53 -20.74
C PRO A 73 -11.75 2.22 -20.02
N PRO A 74 -12.48 1.89 -18.95
CA PRO A 74 -12.25 0.63 -18.27
C PRO A 74 -12.47 -0.53 -19.26
N ALA A 75 -11.72 -1.62 -19.10
CA ALA A 75 -11.68 -2.73 -20.05
C ALA A 75 -13.06 -3.36 -20.34
N TRP A 76 -14.02 -3.21 -19.42
CA TRP A 76 -15.41 -3.66 -19.62
C TRP A 76 -16.28 -2.71 -20.47
N LYS A 77 -15.75 -1.55 -20.90
CA LYS A 77 -16.44 -0.56 -21.75
C LYS A 77 -15.86 -0.43 -23.16
N THR A 78 -14.80 -1.16 -23.50
CA THR A 78 -14.31 -1.23 -24.89
C THR A 78 -15.26 -2.11 -25.71
N LYS A 79 -16.23 -1.48 -26.36
CA LYS A 79 -16.89 -1.99 -27.56
C LYS A 79 -16.26 -1.34 -28.78
#